data_AF-A0A6B2EEJ7-F1
#
_entry.id   AF-A0A6B2EEJ7-F1
#
_cell.length_a   1.000
_cell.length_b   1.000
_cell.length_c   1.000
_cell.angle_alpha   90.00
_cell.angle_beta   90.00
_cell.angle_gamma   90.00
#
_symmetry.space_group_name_H-M   'P 1'
#
loop_
_entity.id
_entity.type
_entity.pdbx_description
1 polymer ?
#
loop_
_entity_poly.entity_id
_entity_poly.type
_entity_poly.pdbx_seq_one_letter_code
_entity_poly.pdbx_strand_id
1 'polypeptide(L)'
;AAKKTKPTLEDYIFDMETRPPDNGKASEGDLWSQLQQKEADLVLAAELGKALLEKNEELAKQQEKIIEEYSTKLENLEQEKHVLRRKLSMAQSDGDQRVLELQADLKEFQKKLEAQEQNVRQAEREKTLLIEELTAQNARLTSQLQEANHLEAQLTAQLQEVRDQYSLRNTSLQDHVSSLESLKDELRLVAEKKSELEKRLQACVRERDALNAALEEASDRIHSLERHAREQETKLQTTIRTLDRLQRENNTLTERLEYAGNQGSPKSTHGPRSLLAEMECEEELDGMTEDHQNNQHHLHPIVMEAKAVYKQLKTLCGTLKSTHDDDSGLHSDLSLGSMDNTISSQPSDFGLSGVSDKEPFRQGMLSAAADDLMRSIMALDSVHFKAMLDQARTTNSDQEDEMRRRQDIIMELESKLSVLEVELSSALEERDQARKDASQSSLAQDEAVAQARLDRDNAVSRRTKAEVDLAKTRVELMQANGQLLEAIQQKVELSQQLEQWQMDMHELIEEQMKMKLNETNRSKQSKTDAPPVPKRTYRILSLFQR
;
A
#
# COMPACT_ATOMS: atom_id res chain seq x y z
N ALA A 1 76.57 86.62 74.65
CA ALA A 1 76.08 87.97 74.33
C ALA A 1 74.55 87.93 74.28
N ALA A 2 73.89 88.30 75.38
CA ALA A 2 72.43 88.36 75.44
C ALA A 2 71.96 89.55 74.59
N LYS A 3 71.23 89.28 73.51
CA LYS A 3 70.52 90.32 72.75
C LYS A 3 69.53 90.95 73.73
N LYS A 4 69.76 92.21 74.12
CA LYS A 4 68.74 93.03 74.79
C LYS A 4 67.51 93.00 73.90
N THR A 5 66.43 92.38 74.37
CA THR A 5 65.12 92.42 73.73
C THR A 5 64.73 93.90 73.62
N LYS A 6 64.33 94.33 72.43
CA LYS A 6 63.80 95.68 72.24
C LYS A 6 62.59 95.85 73.16
N PRO A 7 62.41 97.00 73.84
CA PRO A 7 61.25 97.23 74.68
C PRO A 7 59.99 97.10 73.83
N THR A 8 58.99 96.41 74.36
CA THR A 8 57.72 96.22 73.66
C THR A 8 56.85 97.47 73.76
N LEU A 9 55.84 97.57 72.90
CA LEU A 9 54.87 98.67 72.95
C LEU A 9 54.27 98.82 74.37
N GLU A 10 54.04 97.69 75.03
CA GLU A 10 53.49 97.61 76.39
C GLU A 10 54.48 98.16 77.42
N ASP A 11 55.79 97.94 77.23
CA ASP A 11 56.85 98.50 78.10
C ASP A 11 56.93 100.03 77.98
N TYR A 12 56.78 100.58 76.76
CA TYR A 12 56.78 102.03 76.53
C TYR A 12 55.50 102.73 77.04
N ILE A 13 54.36 102.05 76.99
CA ILE A 13 53.11 102.54 77.59
C ILE A 13 53.26 102.56 79.11
N PHE A 14 53.82 101.51 79.71
CA PHE A 14 54.05 101.41 81.14
C PHE A 14 55.03 102.48 81.65
N ASP A 15 56.12 102.75 80.92
CA ASP A 15 57.08 103.80 81.28
C ASP A 15 56.49 105.22 81.18
N MET A 16 55.51 105.44 80.29
CA MET A 16 54.75 106.70 80.21
C MET A 16 53.71 106.82 81.33
N GLU A 17 53.01 105.73 81.70
CA GLU A 17 51.97 105.73 82.75
C GLU A 17 52.55 105.83 84.17
N THR A 18 53.77 105.35 84.41
CA THR A 18 54.40 105.33 85.74
C THR A 18 55.12 106.63 86.12
N ARG A 19 55.10 107.66 85.26
CA ARG A 19 55.81 108.92 85.49
C ARG A 19 54.93 109.94 86.27
N PRO A 20 55.47 110.61 87.31
CA PRO A 20 54.68 111.52 88.15
C PRO A 20 54.25 112.80 87.40
N PRO A 21 53.04 113.35 87.68
CA PRO A 21 52.53 114.52 86.97
C PRO A 21 53.32 115.79 87.30
N ASP A 22 53.62 116.57 86.26
CA ASP A 22 54.37 117.82 86.34
C ASP A 22 53.56 118.93 87.04
N ASN A 23 53.89 119.19 88.31
CA ASN A 23 53.25 120.23 89.13
C ASN A 23 54.08 121.51 89.03
N GLY A 24 53.82 122.33 88.00
CA GLY A 24 54.64 123.47 87.54
C GLY A 24 55.01 124.55 88.56
N LYS A 25 55.88 124.25 89.53
CA LYS A 25 56.59 125.21 90.38
C LYS A 25 58.07 125.23 89.98
N ALA A 26 58.50 126.34 89.39
CA ALA A 26 59.88 126.57 88.96
C ALA A 26 60.78 126.90 90.16
N SER A 27 61.80 126.08 90.40
CA SER A 27 62.98 126.43 91.19
C SER A 27 64.13 126.65 90.18
N GLU A 28 64.74 127.84 90.16
CA GLU A 28 65.73 128.23 89.13
C GLU A 28 67.01 127.36 89.13
N GLY A 29 67.25 126.54 90.16
CA GLY A 29 68.31 125.53 90.19
C GLY A 29 67.95 124.19 89.53
N ASP A 30 66.66 123.95 89.26
CA ASP A 30 66.11 122.72 88.66
C ASP A 30 65.72 122.89 87.19
N LEU A 31 65.96 124.05 86.58
CA LEU A 31 65.61 124.31 85.18
C LEU A 31 66.26 123.30 84.23
N TRP A 32 67.50 122.89 84.54
CA TRP A 32 68.24 121.86 83.81
C TRP A 32 67.66 120.46 84.03
N SER A 33 67.27 120.10 85.25
CA SER A 33 66.66 118.79 85.54
C SER A 33 65.25 118.67 84.94
N GLN A 34 64.48 119.75 84.93
CA GLN A 34 63.19 119.83 84.24
C GLN A 34 63.36 119.76 82.72
N LEU A 35 64.35 120.48 82.16
CA LEU A 35 64.66 120.40 80.73
C LEU A 35 65.08 118.96 80.34
N GLN A 36 65.96 118.33 81.13
CA GLN A 36 66.40 116.96 80.91
C GLN A 36 65.25 115.95 81.07
N GLN A 37 64.32 116.19 82.00
CA GLN A 37 63.11 115.38 82.15
C GLN A 37 62.17 115.52 80.95
N LYS A 38 61.95 116.75 80.47
CA LYS A 38 61.16 117.02 79.26
C LYS A 38 61.82 116.48 78.00
N GLU A 39 63.15 116.54 77.89
CA GLU A 39 63.91 115.89 76.81
C GLU A 39 63.73 114.37 76.88
N ALA A 40 63.81 113.76 78.06
CA ALA A 40 63.54 112.34 78.25
C ALA A 40 62.08 111.95 77.97
N ASP A 41 61.11 112.81 78.28
CA ASP A 41 59.68 112.61 77.93
C ASP A 41 59.44 112.72 76.42
N LEU A 42 60.06 113.69 75.75
CA LEU A 42 59.98 113.85 74.30
C LEU A 42 60.60 112.65 73.57
N VAL A 43 61.74 112.16 74.07
CA VAL A 43 62.38 110.95 73.56
C VAL A 43 61.47 109.74 73.79
N LEU A 44 60.91 109.56 74.98
CA LEU A 44 60.01 108.45 75.30
C LEU A 44 58.72 108.49 74.47
N ALA A 45 58.10 109.66 74.29
CA ALA A 45 56.93 109.83 73.43
C ALA A 45 57.24 109.55 71.95
N ALA A 46 58.43 109.94 71.47
CA ALA A 46 58.89 109.60 70.14
C ALA A 46 59.16 108.09 69.99
N GLU A 47 59.72 107.44 71.01
CA GLU A 47 59.94 105.99 71.04
C GLU A 47 58.62 105.21 71.10
N LEU A 48 57.64 105.66 71.90
CA LEU A 48 56.28 105.10 71.93
C LEU A 48 55.57 105.30 70.58
N GLY A 49 55.66 106.50 69.99
CA GLY A 49 55.12 106.79 68.66
C GLY A 49 55.74 105.89 67.59
N LYS A 50 57.05 105.65 67.67
CA LYS A 50 57.76 104.71 66.80
C LYS A 50 57.29 103.27 67.01
N ALA A 51 57.14 102.82 68.25
CA ALA A 51 56.64 101.48 68.54
C ALA A 51 55.18 101.29 68.08
N LEU A 52 54.33 102.32 68.21
CA LEU A 52 52.96 102.34 67.68
C LEU A 52 52.94 102.27 66.15
N LEU A 53 53.83 103.01 65.49
CA LEU A 53 53.99 102.94 64.03
C LEU A 53 54.47 101.56 63.59
N GLU A 54 55.47 100.98 64.27
CA GLU A 54 55.96 99.62 64.00
C GLU A 54 54.84 98.58 64.16
N LYS A 55 54.00 98.69 65.20
CA LYS A 55 52.84 97.81 65.40
C LYS A 55 51.73 98.01 64.36
N ASN A 56 51.46 99.26 63.97
CA ASN A 56 50.53 99.55 62.87
C ASN A 56 51.05 99.01 61.53
N GLU A 57 52.36 99.11 61.27
CA GLU A 57 53.00 98.49 60.09
C GLU A 57 52.93 96.96 60.14
N GLU A 58 53.13 96.34 61.30
CA GLU A 58 52.95 94.89 61.47
C GLU A 58 51.50 94.46 61.22
N LEU A 59 50.52 95.19 61.77
CA LEU A 59 49.10 94.94 61.52
C LEU A 59 48.74 95.13 60.04
N ALA A 60 49.27 96.17 59.39
CA ALA A 60 49.07 96.39 57.96
C ALA A 60 49.65 95.22 57.12
N LYS A 61 50.85 94.74 57.45
CA LYS A 61 51.45 93.55 56.80
C LYS A 61 50.63 92.28 57.05
N GLN A 62 50.04 92.13 58.24
CA GLN A 62 49.14 91.00 58.52
C GLN A 62 47.84 91.11 57.71
N GLN A 63 47.26 92.30 57.61
CA GLN A 63 46.08 92.56 56.79
C GLN A 63 46.37 92.28 55.31
N GLU A 64 47.52 92.72 54.79
CA GLU A 64 47.95 92.45 53.41
C GLU A 64 48.08 90.95 53.15
N LYS A 65 48.75 90.20 54.03
CA LYS A 65 48.83 88.73 53.92
C LYS A 65 47.46 88.06 53.93
N ILE A 66 46.56 88.52 54.80
CA ILE A 66 45.20 87.98 54.86
C ILE A 66 44.44 88.29 53.56
N ILE A 67 44.61 89.49 52.99
CA ILE A 67 44.02 89.87 51.71
C ILE A 67 44.58 88.98 50.58
N GLU A 68 45.88 88.74 50.55
CA GLU A 68 46.53 87.83 49.58
C GLU A 68 46.04 86.38 49.74
N GLU A 69 45.87 85.89 50.96
CA GLU A 69 45.31 84.56 51.21
C GLU A 69 43.84 84.47 50.76
N TYR A 70 43.05 85.53 50.95
CA TYR A 70 41.67 85.55 50.48
C TYR A 70 41.58 85.73 48.96
N SER A 71 42.46 86.49 48.33
CA SER A 71 42.49 86.63 46.87
C SER A 71 42.86 85.31 46.21
N THR A 72 43.89 84.62 46.69
CA THR A 72 44.28 83.28 46.18
C THR A 72 43.19 82.24 46.39
N LYS A 73 42.48 82.26 47.53
CA LYS A 73 41.30 81.40 47.76
C LYS A 73 40.17 81.72 46.78
N LEU A 74 39.89 83.00 46.52
CA LEU A 74 38.88 83.40 45.54
C LEU A 74 39.25 82.94 44.12
N GLU A 75 40.51 83.13 43.70
CA GLU A 75 41.00 82.65 42.42
C GLU A 75 40.86 81.13 42.27
N ASN A 76 41.23 80.36 43.31
CA ASN A 76 41.07 78.90 43.30
C ASN A 76 39.59 78.49 43.16
N LEU A 77 38.68 79.13 43.90
CA LEU A 77 37.25 78.87 43.81
C LEU A 77 36.67 79.24 42.44
N GLU A 78 37.15 80.32 41.83
CA GLU A 78 36.76 80.70 40.46
C GLU A 78 37.26 79.67 39.44
N GLN A 79 38.50 79.22 39.55
CA GLN A 79 39.05 78.15 38.71
C GLN A 79 38.26 76.85 38.86
N GLU A 80 37.99 76.40 40.09
CA GLU A 80 37.18 75.21 40.37
C GLU A 80 35.78 75.34 39.79
N LYS A 81 35.12 76.48 39.96
CA LYS A 81 33.82 76.79 39.36
C LYS A 81 33.86 76.69 37.84
N HIS A 82 34.89 77.24 37.19
CA HIS A 82 35.05 77.14 35.74
C HIS A 82 35.26 75.69 35.28
N VAL A 83 36.08 74.92 36.00
CA VAL A 83 36.31 73.49 35.72
C VAL A 83 35.02 72.69 35.92
N LEU A 84 34.27 72.92 36.99
CA LEU A 84 33.01 72.23 37.26
C LEU A 84 31.96 72.54 36.20
N ARG A 85 31.85 73.80 35.75
CA ARG A 85 30.96 74.17 34.64
C ARG A 85 31.32 73.46 33.34
N ARG A 86 32.62 73.34 33.02
CA ARG A 86 33.07 72.59 31.84
C ARG A 86 32.75 71.10 31.99
N LYS A 87 33.03 70.49 33.13
CA LYS A 87 32.70 69.08 33.41
C LYS A 87 31.19 68.82 33.31
N LEU A 88 30.36 69.73 33.82
CA LEU A 88 28.91 69.64 33.69
C LEU A 88 28.47 69.73 32.23
N SER A 89 29.00 70.69 31.47
CA SER A 89 28.71 70.84 30.04
C SER A 89 29.12 69.61 29.23
N MET A 90 30.30 69.04 29.50
CA MET A 90 30.74 67.80 28.86
C MET A 90 29.82 66.62 29.22
N ALA A 91 29.47 66.45 30.49
CA ALA A 91 28.57 65.39 30.92
C ALA A 91 27.15 65.56 30.33
N GLN A 92 26.69 66.81 30.15
CA GLN A 92 25.43 67.11 29.47
C GLN A 92 25.51 66.74 27.98
N SER A 93 26.56 67.13 27.27
CA SER A 93 26.77 66.77 25.86
C SER A 93 26.85 65.25 25.66
N ASP A 94 27.55 64.53 26.53
CA ASP A 94 27.62 63.06 26.49
C ASP A 94 26.24 62.43 26.75
N GLY A 95 25.45 63.03 27.65
CA GLY A 95 24.07 62.64 27.91
C GLY A 95 23.18 62.83 26.69
N ASP A 96 23.24 64.00 26.07
CA ASP A 96 22.48 64.34 24.86
C ASP A 96 22.87 63.42 23.68
N GLN A 97 24.16 63.11 23.53
CA GLN A 97 24.63 62.17 22.51
C GLN A 97 24.06 60.76 22.74
N ARG A 98 24.10 60.23 23.97
CA ARG A 98 23.50 58.91 24.29
C ARG A 98 22.00 58.91 24.04
N VAL A 99 21.31 60.01 24.34
CA VAL A 99 19.88 60.14 24.06
C VAL A 99 19.62 60.10 22.55
N LEU A 100 20.44 60.77 21.73
CA LEU A 100 20.31 60.73 20.27
C LEU A 100 20.58 59.34 19.69
N GLU A 101 21.59 58.64 20.19
CA GLU A 101 21.90 57.26 19.80
C GLU A 101 20.73 56.33 20.12
N LEU A 102 20.22 56.37 21.36
CA LEU A 102 19.05 55.56 21.76
C LEU A 102 17.79 55.94 20.97
N GLN A 103 17.58 57.21 20.64
CA GLN A 103 16.47 57.63 19.78
C GLN A 103 16.62 57.12 18.34
N ALA A 104 17.85 57.03 17.81
CA ALA A 104 18.10 56.45 16.50
C ALA A 104 17.84 54.93 16.51
N ASP A 105 18.33 54.22 17.53
CA ASP A 105 18.10 52.79 17.72
C ASP A 105 16.60 52.49 17.84
N LEU A 106 15.86 53.26 18.65
CA LEU A 106 14.41 53.12 18.77
C LEU A 106 13.69 53.28 17.41
N LYS A 107 14.09 54.28 16.62
CA LYS A 107 13.52 54.48 15.27
C LYS A 107 13.87 53.33 14.32
N GLU A 108 15.08 52.78 14.41
CA GLU A 108 15.49 51.64 13.62
C GLU A 108 14.69 50.37 14.01
N PHE A 109 14.54 50.11 15.31
CA PHE A 109 13.73 49.00 15.80
C PHE A 109 12.26 49.15 15.42
N GLN A 110 11.71 50.36 15.47
CA GLN A 110 10.34 50.63 14.99
C GLN A 110 10.20 50.28 13.49
N LYS A 111 11.12 50.73 12.64
CA LYS A 111 11.11 50.38 11.21
C LYS A 111 11.24 48.89 10.97
N LYS A 112 12.13 48.20 11.70
CA LYS A 112 12.30 46.75 11.60
C LYS A 112 11.03 46.02 12.02
N LEU A 113 10.37 46.48 13.08
CA LEU A 113 9.11 45.92 13.56
C LEU A 113 8.01 46.10 12.51
N GLU A 114 7.84 47.31 11.96
CA GLU A 114 6.86 47.58 10.90
C GLU A 114 7.11 46.71 9.65
N ALA A 115 8.36 46.57 9.23
CA ALA A 115 8.73 45.70 8.10
C ALA A 115 8.43 44.22 8.39
N GLN A 116 8.72 43.75 9.61
CA GLN A 116 8.37 42.38 10.01
C GLN A 116 6.86 42.17 10.06
N GLU A 117 6.09 43.12 10.60
CA GLU A 117 4.62 43.04 10.59
C GLU A 117 4.06 43.00 9.16
N GLN A 118 4.61 43.80 8.25
CA GLN A 118 4.21 43.76 6.84
C GLN A 118 4.54 42.42 6.19
N ASN A 119 5.73 41.87 6.43
CA ASN A 119 6.13 40.56 5.91
C ASN A 119 5.25 39.43 6.47
N VAL A 120 4.89 39.49 7.75
CA VAL A 120 3.98 38.51 8.37
C VAL A 120 2.59 38.63 7.74
N ARG A 121 2.04 39.85 7.61
CA ARG A 121 0.73 40.06 6.95
C ARG A 121 0.74 39.59 5.49
N GLN A 122 1.84 39.80 4.77
CA GLN A 122 2.02 39.32 3.40
C GLN A 122 2.02 37.78 3.37
N ALA A 123 2.84 37.14 4.20
CA ALA A 123 2.92 35.68 4.28
C ALA A 123 1.59 35.05 4.72
N GLU A 124 0.82 35.69 5.60
CA GLU A 124 -0.52 35.26 5.97
C GLU A 124 -1.48 35.32 4.78
N ARG A 125 -1.45 36.39 3.97
CA ARG A 125 -2.27 36.50 2.75
C ARG A 125 -1.90 35.40 1.74
N GLU A 126 -0.62 35.19 1.51
CA GLU A 126 -0.14 34.13 0.61
C GLU A 126 -0.56 32.74 1.09
N LYS A 127 -0.46 32.47 2.41
CA LYS A 127 -0.98 31.24 3.01
C LYS A 127 -2.49 31.10 2.82
N THR A 128 -3.27 32.16 3.03
CA THR A 128 -4.73 32.10 2.82
C THR A 128 -5.09 31.81 1.37
N LEU A 129 -4.38 32.41 0.40
CA LEU A 129 -4.59 32.15 -1.02
C LEU A 129 -4.25 30.69 -1.38
N LEU A 130 -3.13 30.16 -0.88
CA LEU A 130 -2.77 28.76 -1.10
C LEU A 130 -3.80 27.80 -0.50
N ILE A 131 -4.35 28.11 0.68
CA ILE A 131 -5.42 27.33 1.29
C ILE A 131 -6.69 27.38 0.43
N GLU A 132 -7.07 28.55 -0.08
CA GLU A 132 -8.23 28.70 -0.98
C GLU A 132 -8.04 27.91 -2.29
N GLU A 133 -6.85 27.94 -2.88
CA GLU A 133 -6.53 27.17 -4.08
C GLU A 133 -6.59 25.65 -3.83
N LEU A 134 -5.96 25.17 -2.76
CA LEU A 134 -5.97 23.75 -2.40
C LEU A 134 -7.37 23.26 -2.02
N THR A 135 -8.15 24.07 -1.32
CA THR A 135 -9.56 23.73 -1.00
C THR A 135 -10.43 23.70 -2.25
N ALA A 136 -10.26 24.63 -3.18
CA ALA A 136 -10.96 24.62 -4.46
C ALA A 136 -10.57 23.40 -5.32
N GLN A 137 -9.29 23.03 -5.36
CA GLN A 137 -8.83 21.81 -6.05
C GLN A 137 -9.42 20.55 -5.44
N ASN A 138 -9.39 20.43 -4.11
CA ASN A 138 -10.00 19.30 -3.40
C ASN A 138 -11.51 19.20 -3.65
N ALA A 139 -12.23 20.33 -3.68
CA ALA A 139 -13.65 20.35 -4.01
C ALA A 139 -13.91 19.86 -5.45
N ARG A 140 -13.10 20.29 -6.43
CA ARG A 140 -13.20 19.83 -7.83
C ARG A 140 -12.94 18.34 -7.96
N LEU A 141 -11.86 17.83 -7.36
CA LEU A 141 -11.53 16.40 -7.37
C LEU A 141 -12.63 15.57 -6.70
N THR A 142 -13.21 16.08 -5.61
CA THR A 142 -14.33 15.42 -4.93
C THR A 142 -15.57 15.36 -5.84
N SER A 143 -15.88 16.42 -6.58
CA SER A 143 -16.98 16.43 -7.56
C SER A 143 -16.74 15.41 -8.67
N GLN A 144 -15.52 15.37 -9.24
CA GLN A 144 -15.15 14.40 -10.28
C GLN A 144 -15.25 12.96 -9.77
N LEU A 145 -14.85 12.69 -8.54
CA LEU A 145 -14.96 11.38 -7.91
C LEU A 145 -16.43 11.00 -7.69
N GLN A 146 -17.29 11.95 -7.28
CA GLN A 146 -18.73 11.71 -7.16
C GLN A 146 -19.38 11.42 -8.52
N GLU A 147 -19.00 12.15 -9.57
CA GLU A 147 -19.47 11.90 -10.94
C GLU A 147 -19.03 10.52 -11.43
N ALA A 148 -17.76 10.14 -11.24
CA ALA A 148 -17.25 8.82 -11.59
C ALA A 148 -17.97 7.70 -10.82
N ASN A 149 -18.18 7.87 -9.51
CA ASN A 149 -18.95 6.92 -8.70
C ASN A 149 -20.40 6.80 -9.18
N HIS A 150 -21.01 7.91 -9.61
CA HIS A 150 -22.37 7.87 -10.16
C HIS A 150 -22.42 7.09 -11.49
N LEU A 151 -21.45 7.29 -12.37
CA LEU A 151 -21.33 6.53 -13.62
C LEU A 151 -21.05 5.04 -13.34
N GLU A 152 -20.20 4.71 -12.38
CA GLU A 152 -19.97 3.32 -11.96
C GLU A 152 -21.25 2.68 -11.41
N ALA A 153 -22.01 3.40 -10.58
CA ALA A 153 -23.30 2.94 -10.07
C ALA A 153 -24.32 2.70 -11.21
N GLN A 154 -24.32 3.54 -12.25
CA GLN A 154 -25.16 3.34 -13.43
C GLN A 154 -24.74 2.11 -14.24
N LEU A 155 -23.44 1.95 -14.50
CA LEU A 155 -22.90 0.81 -15.24
C LEU A 155 -23.10 -0.51 -14.50
N THR A 156 -22.93 -0.53 -13.18
CA THR A 156 -23.19 -1.71 -12.36
C THR A 156 -24.68 -2.08 -12.35
N ALA A 157 -25.58 -1.10 -12.32
CA ALA A 157 -27.02 -1.35 -12.47
C ALA A 157 -27.35 -1.94 -13.86
N GLN A 158 -26.77 -1.40 -14.93
CA GLN A 158 -26.93 -1.96 -16.29
C GLN A 158 -26.38 -3.38 -16.41
N LEU A 159 -25.21 -3.66 -15.82
CA LEU A 159 -24.64 -5.01 -15.78
C LEU A 159 -25.54 -5.97 -15.01
N GLN A 160 -26.14 -5.52 -13.91
CA GLN A 160 -27.09 -6.34 -13.16
C GLN A 160 -28.34 -6.63 -13.98
N GLU A 161 -28.90 -5.63 -14.67
CA GLU A 161 -30.04 -5.83 -15.57
C GLU A 161 -29.74 -6.85 -16.66
N VAL A 162 -28.58 -6.77 -17.31
CA VAL A 162 -28.16 -7.74 -18.33
C VAL A 162 -27.97 -9.14 -17.75
N ARG A 163 -27.41 -9.25 -16.54
CA ARG A 163 -27.29 -10.54 -15.82
C ARG A 163 -28.67 -11.13 -15.52
N ASP A 164 -29.62 -10.31 -15.11
CA ASP A 164 -30.99 -10.74 -14.82
C ASP A 164 -31.72 -11.15 -16.11
N GLN A 165 -31.50 -10.45 -17.23
CA GLN A 165 -32.00 -10.86 -18.54
C GLN A 165 -31.41 -12.20 -18.99
N TYR A 166 -30.10 -12.41 -18.78
CA TYR A 166 -29.45 -13.68 -19.10
C TYR A 166 -29.97 -14.83 -18.22
N SER A 167 -30.14 -14.59 -16.91
CA SER A 167 -30.67 -15.61 -16.00
C SER A 167 -32.11 -15.98 -16.35
N LEU A 168 -32.93 -15.01 -16.75
CA LEU A 168 -34.29 -15.26 -17.24
C LEU A 168 -34.30 -16.06 -18.55
N ARG A 169 -33.44 -15.73 -19.51
CA ARG A 169 -33.30 -16.52 -20.74
C ARG A 169 -32.79 -17.93 -20.47
N ASN A 170 -31.85 -18.08 -19.55
CA ASN A 170 -31.28 -19.37 -19.20
C ASN A 170 -32.32 -20.28 -18.51
N THR A 171 -33.14 -19.73 -17.62
CA THR A 171 -34.26 -20.47 -17.00
C THR A 171 -35.32 -20.85 -18.03
N SER A 172 -35.71 -19.93 -18.92
CA SER A 172 -36.62 -20.25 -20.03
C SER A 172 -36.06 -21.33 -20.97
N LEU A 173 -34.76 -21.29 -21.28
CA LEU A 173 -34.10 -22.32 -22.08
C LEU A 173 -34.11 -23.66 -21.34
N GLN A 174 -33.83 -23.67 -20.05
CA GLN A 174 -33.88 -24.87 -19.22
C GLN A 174 -35.30 -25.48 -19.20
N ASP A 175 -36.34 -24.66 -19.13
CA ASP A 175 -37.74 -25.09 -19.22
C ASP A 175 -38.04 -25.73 -20.59
N HIS A 176 -37.56 -25.14 -21.68
CA HIS A 176 -37.68 -25.73 -23.02
C HIS A 176 -36.91 -27.05 -23.15
N VAL A 177 -35.71 -27.14 -22.60
CA VAL A 177 -34.92 -28.39 -22.59
C VAL A 177 -35.66 -29.48 -21.82
N SER A 178 -36.19 -29.19 -20.63
CA SER A 178 -36.97 -30.17 -19.86
C SER A 178 -38.25 -30.60 -20.59
N SER A 179 -38.92 -29.68 -21.30
CA SER A 179 -40.08 -29.99 -22.13
C SER A 179 -39.71 -30.91 -23.30
N LEU A 180 -38.55 -30.68 -23.94
CA LEU A 180 -38.02 -31.55 -25.00
C LEU A 180 -37.62 -32.93 -24.47
N GLU A 181 -37.05 -33.01 -23.27
CA GLU A 181 -36.74 -34.29 -22.60
C GLU A 181 -38.02 -35.08 -22.34
N SER A 182 -39.07 -34.46 -21.82
CA SER A 182 -40.38 -35.09 -21.65
C SER A 182 -40.95 -35.62 -22.97
N LEU A 183 -40.90 -34.83 -24.05
CA LEU A 183 -41.37 -35.27 -25.37
C LEU A 183 -40.52 -36.40 -25.95
N LYS A 184 -39.21 -36.39 -25.72
CA LYS A 184 -38.32 -37.50 -26.12
C LYS A 184 -38.66 -38.78 -25.38
N ASP A 185 -38.96 -38.70 -24.09
CA ASP A 185 -39.38 -39.85 -23.28
C ASP A 185 -40.74 -40.38 -23.75
N GLU A 186 -41.69 -39.51 -24.07
CA GLU A 186 -42.98 -39.90 -24.68
C GLU A 186 -42.77 -40.60 -26.03
N LEU A 187 -41.93 -40.05 -26.91
CA LEU A 187 -41.62 -40.66 -28.20
C LEU A 187 -40.94 -42.01 -28.04
N ARG A 188 -40.04 -42.15 -27.07
CA ARG A 188 -39.38 -43.42 -26.73
C ARG A 188 -40.41 -44.46 -26.28
N LEU A 189 -41.33 -44.09 -25.39
CA LEU A 189 -42.40 -44.96 -24.94
C LEU A 189 -43.31 -45.39 -26.10
N VAL A 190 -43.62 -44.47 -27.02
CA VAL A 190 -44.39 -44.79 -28.23
C VAL A 190 -43.61 -45.72 -29.17
N ALA A 191 -42.31 -45.50 -29.35
CA ALA A 191 -41.45 -46.36 -30.16
C ALA A 191 -41.33 -47.78 -29.57
N GLU A 192 -41.22 -47.90 -28.25
CA GLU A 192 -41.22 -49.18 -27.53
C GLU A 192 -42.56 -49.91 -27.73
N LYS A 193 -43.70 -49.22 -27.54
CA LYS A 193 -45.03 -49.77 -27.81
C LYS A 193 -45.19 -50.20 -29.27
N LYS A 194 -44.68 -49.41 -30.23
CA LYS A 194 -44.68 -49.77 -31.65
C LYS A 194 -43.87 -51.05 -31.89
N SER A 195 -42.66 -51.15 -31.33
CA SER A 195 -41.82 -52.34 -31.44
C SER A 195 -42.49 -53.59 -30.83
N GLU A 196 -43.18 -53.44 -29.70
CA GLU A 196 -43.98 -54.53 -29.11
C GLU A 196 -45.12 -54.97 -30.02
N LEU A 197 -45.86 -54.03 -30.61
CA LEU A 197 -46.94 -54.33 -31.56
C LEU A 197 -46.40 -54.99 -32.84
N GLU A 198 -45.27 -54.53 -33.37
CA GLU A 198 -44.59 -55.17 -34.50
C GLU A 198 -44.15 -56.60 -34.16
N LYS A 199 -43.59 -56.84 -32.97
CA LYS A 199 -43.24 -58.19 -32.51
C LYS A 199 -44.48 -59.09 -32.41
N ARG A 200 -45.59 -58.59 -31.84
CA ARG A 200 -46.87 -59.32 -31.78
C ARG A 200 -47.41 -59.63 -33.17
N LEU A 201 -47.40 -58.66 -34.08
CA LEU A 201 -47.82 -58.84 -35.47
C LEU A 201 -46.96 -59.91 -36.16
N GLN A 202 -45.64 -59.86 -36.02
CA GLN A 202 -44.75 -60.88 -36.56
C GLN A 202 -45.03 -62.27 -35.98
N ALA A 203 -45.35 -62.37 -34.69
CA ALA A 203 -45.75 -63.64 -34.08
C ALA A 203 -47.03 -64.19 -34.72
N CYS A 204 -48.08 -63.37 -34.87
CA CYS A 204 -49.32 -63.77 -35.55
C CYS A 204 -49.10 -64.14 -37.02
N VAL A 205 -48.19 -63.46 -37.72
CA VAL A 205 -47.80 -63.80 -39.10
C VAL A 205 -47.13 -65.18 -39.14
N ARG A 206 -46.19 -65.47 -38.23
CA ARG A 206 -45.57 -66.80 -38.13
C ARG A 206 -46.59 -67.89 -37.82
N GLU A 207 -47.53 -67.63 -36.91
CA GLU A 207 -48.63 -68.55 -36.59
C GLU A 207 -49.52 -68.81 -37.81
N ARG A 208 -49.91 -67.75 -38.54
CA ARG A 208 -50.67 -67.87 -39.79
C ARG A 208 -49.93 -68.70 -40.83
N ASP A 209 -48.64 -68.44 -41.04
CA ASP A 209 -47.84 -69.16 -42.04
C ASP A 209 -47.66 -70.63 -41.66
N ALA A 210 -47.51 -70.94 -40.36
CA ALA A 210 -47.50 -72.31 -39.85
C ALA A 210 -48.85 -73.02 -40.06
N LEU A 211 -49.98 -72.32 -39.83
CA LEU A 211 -51.31 -72.86 -40.11
C LEU A 211 -51.55 -73.06 -41.61
N ASN A 212 -51.07 -72.16 -42.47
CA ASN A 212 -51.13 -72.32 -43.91
C ASN A 212 -50.30 -73.52 -44.37
N ALA A 213 -49.08 -73.71 -43.86
CA ALA A 213 -48.27 -74.90 -44.16
C ALA A 213 -48.98 -76.19 -43.71
N ALA A 214 -49.60 -76.20 -42.51
CA ALA A 214 -50.40 -77.33 -42.05
C ALA A 214 -51.64 -77.59 -42.93
N LEU A 215 -52.27 -76.53 -43.45
CA LEU A 215 -53.39 -76.62 -44.39
C LEU A 215 -52.95 -77.19 -45.75
N GLU A 216 -51.79 -76.78 -46.26
CA GLU A 216 -51.18 -77.32 -47.48
C GLU A 216 -50.86 -78.81 -47.31
N GLU A 217 -50.20 -79.20 -46.22
CA GLU A 217 -49.95 -80.61 -45.91
C GLU A 217 -51.24 -81.43 -45.79
N ALA A 218 -52.28 -80.90 -45.13
CA ALA A 218 -53.58 -81.56 -45.03
C ALA A 218 -54.24 -81.68 -46.41
N SER A 219 -54.13 -80.66 -47.25
CA SER A 219 -54.63 -80.68 -48.62
C SER A 219 -53.89 -81.73 -49.45
N ASP A 220 -52.57 -81.83 -49.37
CA ASP A 220 -51.77 -82.86 -50.05
C ASP A 220 -52.12 -84.28 -49.59
N ARG A 221 -52.38 -84.46 -48.28
CA ARG A 221 -52.91 -85.72 -47.74
C ARG A 221 -54.29 -86.04 -48.33
N ILE A 222 -55.19 -85.06 -48.42
CA ILE A 222 -56.51 -85.22 -49.05
C ILE A 222 -56.33 -85.63 -50.52
N HIS A 223 -55.52 -84.92 -51.30
CA HIS A 223 -55.25 -85.27 -52.70
C HIS A 223 -54.68 -86.68 -52.86
N SER A 224 -53.77 -87.09 -51.96
CA SER A 224 -53.20 -88.44 -51.95
C SER A 224 -54.24 -89.51 -51.64
N LEU A 225 -55.09 -89.27 -50.66
CA LEU A 225 -56.22 -90.15 -50.31
C LEU A 225 -57.25 -90.23 -51.43
N GLU A 226 -57.59 -89.11 -52.07
CA GLU A 226 -58.46 -89.10 -53.24
C GLU A 226 -57.87 -89.88 -54.41
N ARG A 227 -56.56 -89.73 -54.69
CA ARG A 227 -55.87 -90.55 -55.69
C ARG A 227 -55.94 -92.03 -55.34
N HIS A 228 -55.67 -92.40 -54.09
CA HIS A 228 -55.81 -93.79 -53.63
C HIS A 228 -57.25 -94.30 -53.77
N ALA A 229 -58.25 -93.49 -53.45
CA ALA A 229 -59.66 -93.84 -53.63
C ALA A 229 -60.00 -94.09 -55.10
N ARG A 230 -59.55 -93.22 -56.02
CA ARG A 230 -59.72 -93.40 -57.48
C ARG A 230 -58.98 -94.65 -57.98
N GLU A 231 -57.78 -94.93 -57.48
CA GLU A 231 -57.04 -96.15 -57.79
C GLU A 231 -57.73 -97.42 -57.28
N GLN A 232 -58.31 -97.39 -56.08
CA GLN A 232 -59.09 -98.52 -55.56
C GLN A 232 -60.41 -98.68 -56.33
N GLU A 233 -61.06 -97.59 -56.71
CA GLU A 233 -62.27 -97.62 -57.54
C GLU A 233 -61.97 -98.21 -58.93
N THR A 234 -60.87 -97.82 -59.57
CA THR A 234 -60.44 -98.42 -60.84
C THR A 234 -60.04 -99.89 -60.69
N LYS A 235 -59.37 -100.28 -59.59
CA LYS A 235 -59.11 -101.70 -59.26
C LYS A 235 -60.41 -102.49 -59.08
N LEU A 236 -61.39 -101.94 -58.38
CA LEU A 236 -62.71 -102.57 -58.24
C LEU A 236 -63.42 -102.67 -59.59
N GLN A 237 -63.36 -101.65 -60.44
CA GLN A 237 -63.93 -101.71 -61.79
C GLN A 237 -63.23 -102.78 -62.65
N THR A 238 -61.91 -102.93 -62.57
CA THR A 238 -61.20 -103.98 -63.31
C THR A 238 -61.51 -105.36 -62.78
N THR A 239 -61.60 -105.57 -61.46
CA THR A 239 -62.02 -106.86 -60.89
C THR A 239 -63.47 -107.21 -61.24
N ILE A 240 -64.37 -106.23 -61.29
CA ILE A 240 -65.74 -106.44 -61.81
C ILE A 240 -65.68 -106.87 -63.28
N ARG A 241 -64.90 -106.19 -64.13
CA ARG A 241 -64.75 -106.58 -65.56
C ARG A 241 -64.13 -107.96 -65.73
N THR A 242 -63.16 -108.35 -64.91
CA THR A 242 -62.58 -109.71 -64.96
C THR A 242 -63.55 -110.74 -64.44
N LEU A 243 -64.34 -110.46 -63.40
CA LEU A 243 -65.44 -111.31 -62.95
C LEU A 243 -66.49 -111.49 -64.06
N ASP A 244 -66.91 -110.42 -64.74
CA ASP A 244 -67.83 -110.50 -65.88
C ASP A 244 -67.24 -111.34 -67.02
N ARG A 245 -65.92 -111.21 -67.29
CA ARG A 245 -65.22 -112.03 -68.29
C ARG A 245 -65.20 -113.51 -67.87
N LEU A 246 -64.84 -113.80 -66.62
CA LEU A 246 -64.83 -115.15 -66.08
C LEU A 246 -66.25 -115.74 -66.06
N GLN A 247 -67.27 -114.95 -65.76
CA GLN A 247 -68.67 -115.37 -65.85
C GLN A 247 -69.06 -115.71 -67.30
N ARG A 248 -68.66 -114.89 -68.30
CA ARG A 248 -68.85 -115.23 -69.72
C ARG A 248 -68.08 -116.49 -70.13
N GLU A 249 -66.85 -116.66 -69.66
CA GLU A 249 -66.06 -117.88 -69.90
C GLU A 249 -66.71 -119.10 -69.23
N ASN A 250 -67.25 -118.96 -68.03
CA ASN A 250 -68.00 -120.02 -67.33
C ASN A 250 -69.31 -120.35 -68.07
N ASN A 251 -70.02 -119.33 -68.57
CA ASN A 251 -71.22 -119.52 -69.40
C ASN A 251 -70.89 -120.25 -70.71
N THR A 252 -69.79 -119.89 -71.40
CA THR A 252 -69.38 -120.59 -72.64
C THR A 252 -68.84 -122.01 -72.37
N LEU A 253 -68.23 -122.27 -71.22
CA LEU A 253 -67.91 -123.63 -70.77
C LEU A 253 -69.17 -124.43 -70.43
N THR A 254 -70.18 -123.79 -69.83
CA THR A 254 -71.50 -124.38 -69.59
C THR A 254 -72.20 -124.70 -70.91
N GLU A 255 -72.17 -123.80 -71.89
CA GLU A 255 -72.70 -124.05 -73.25
C GLU A 255 -71.91 -125.16 -73.97
N ARG A 256 -70.59 -125.28 -73.76
CA ARG A 256 -69.79 -126.42 -74.27
C ARG A 256 -70.09 -127.75 -73.56
N LEU A 257 -70.51 -127.72 -72.30
CA LEU A 257 -71.04 -128.88 -71.59
C LEU A 257 -72.44 -129.26 -72.10
N GLU A 258 -73.27 -128.28 -72.47
CA GLU A 258 -74.61 -128.51 -73.01
C GLU A 258 -74.61 -129.10 -74.44
N TYR A 259 -73.62 -128.77 -75.29
CA TYR A 259 -73.47 -129.38 -76.63
C TYR A 259 -72.91 -130.81 -76.64
N ALA A 260 -72.29 -131.27 -75.54
CA ALA A 260 -71.74 -132.63 -75.40
C ALA A 260 -72.72 -133.63 -74.73
N GLY A 261 -73.98 -133.25 -74.53
CA GLY A 261 -74.93 -133.95 -73.65
C GLY A 261 -75.95 -134.90 -74.30
N ASN A 262 -75.82 -135.35 -75.55
CA ASN A 262 -76.85 -136.18 -76.19
C ASN A 262 -76.34 -137.36 -77.05
N GLN A 263 -75.60 -138.30 -76.45
CA GLN A 263 -75.67 -139.76 -76.70
C GLN A 263 -75.00 -140.53 -75.54
N GLY A 264 -75.71 -141.50 -74.94
CA GLY A 264 -75.12 -142.67 -74.29
C GLY A 264 -74.77 -142.59 -72.78
N SER A 265 -75.56 -143.27 -71.97
CA SER A 265 -75.17 -143.90 -70.68
C SER A 265 -74.32 -145.18 -70.96
N PRO A 266 -73.64 -145.89 -70.01
CA PRO A 266 -73.39 -145.69 -68.57
C PRO A 266 -71.92 -145.97 -68.12
N LYS A 267 -71.67 -145.94 -66.79
CA LYS A 267 -70.61 -146.64 -66.00
C LYS A 267 -69.15 -146.09 -65.98
N SER A 268 -68.76 -145.73 -64.74
CA SER A 268 -67.64 -146.35 -64.00
C SER A 268 -66.22 -145.75 -64.08
N THR A 269 -65.80 -145.26 -62.91
CA THR A 269 -64.57 -145.59 -62.15
C THR A 269 -63.21 -144.98 -62.48
N HIS A 270 -62.56 -144.61 -61.37
CA HIS A 270 -61.16 -144.22 -61.14
C HIS A 270 -60.80 -142.81 -61.59
N GLY A 271 -60.21 -141.97 -60.76
CA GLY A 271 -59.61 -142.24 -59.45
C GLY A 271 -59.00 -140.97 -58.87
N PRO A 272 -58.59 -141.06 -57.60
CA PRO A 272 -58.39 -139.93 -56.69
C PRO A 272 -56.91 -139.52 -56.60
N ARG A 273 -56.64 -138.38 -55.93
CA ARG A 273 -55.51 -138.12 -55.00
C ARG A 273 -55.50 -136.62 -54.67
N SER A 274 -55.76 -136.15 -53.46
CA SER A 274 -55.28 -136.53 -52.11
C SER A 274 -53.79 -136.31 -51.91
N LEU A 275 -53.53 -135.28 -51.08
CA LEU A 275 -52.49 -135.13 -50.07
C LEU A 275 -51.04 -134.94 -50.53
N LEU A 276 -50.49 -133.78 -50.19
CA LEU A 276 -49.42 -133.54 -49.20
C LEU A 276 -48.89 -132.12 -49.50
N ALA A 277 -49.01 -131.17 -48.58
CA ALA A 277 -48.18 -131.02 -47.39
C ALA A 277 -46.71 -130.73 -47.74
N GLU A 278 -46.18 -129.81 -46.96
CA GLU A 278 -44.76 -129.54 -46.72
C GLU A 278 -44.09 -128.48 -47.59
N MET A 279 -43.24 -127.73 -46.88
CA MET A 279 -42.17 -126.84 -47.32
C MET A 279 -42.62 -125.38 -47.52
N GLU A 280 -42.42 -124.45 -46.56
CA GLU A 280 -41.18 -124.19 -45.80
C GLU A 280 -39.95 -124.22 -46.71
N CYS A 281 -39.25 -123.09 -46.79
CA CYS A 281 -37.92 -122.82 -47.34
C CYS A 281 -38.04 -121.58 -48.25
N GLU A 282 -37.61 -120.39 -47.79
CA GLU A 282 -36.20 -120.02 -47.63
C GLU A 282 -35.37 -120.46 -48.84
N GLU A 283 -35.00 -119.48 -49.66
CA GLU A 283 -33.79 -119.54 -50.47
C GLU A 283 -33.13 -118.16 -50.37
N GLU A 284 -32.42 -117.97 -49.26
CA GLU A 284 -31.07 -117.46 -49.36
C GLU A 284 -30.23 -118.57 -50.01
N LEU A 285 -29.56 -118.29 -51.13
CA LEU A 285 -28.27 -118.93 -51.38
C LEU A 285 -27.32 -117.96 -52.05
N ASP A 286 -26.43 -117.51 -51.18
CA ASP A 286 -25.11 -116.98 -51.39
C ASP A 286 -24.20 -117.97 -52.14
N GLY A 287 -23.13 -117.45 -52.75
CA GLY A 287 -22.17 -118.24 -53.53
C GLY A 287 -21.47 -117.38 -54.57
N MET A 288 -20.72 -116.36 -54.16
CA MET A 288 -19.29 -116.43 -53.82
C MET A 288 -18.35 -116.73 -54.98
N THR A 289 -17.38 -115.80 -55.11
CA THR A 289 -16.01 -115.84 -55.67
C THR A 289 -15.80 -114.62 -56.58
N GLU A 290 -14.84 -113.71 -56.38
CA GLU A 290 -13.69 -113.66 -55.49
C GLU A 290 -13.25 -112.20 -55.32
N ASP A 291 -12.69 -111.96 -54.13
CA ASP A 291 -11.88 -110.84 -53.66
C ASP A 291 -11.10 -110.02 -54.70
N HIS A 292 -10.93 -108.72 -54.43
CA HIS A 292 -9.61 -108.17 -54.10
C HIS A 292 -9.77 -106.78 -53.44
N GLN A 293 -9.13 -106.66 -52.27
CA GLN A 293 -8.88 -105.41 -51.57
C GLN A 293 -8.16 -104.39 -52.48
N ASN A 294 -8.82 -103.27 -52.76
CA ASN A 294 -8.19 -101.97 -53.06
C ASN A 294 -9.26 -100.89 -52.89
N ASN A 295 -9.54 -100.48 -51.65
CA ASN A 295 -8.88 -99.34 -51.04
C ASN A 295 -8.84 -98.11 -51.97
N GLN A 296 -9.44 -97.02 -51.48
CA GLN A 296 -8.84 -95.69 -51.62
C GLN A 296 -9.01 -94.91 -52.94
N HIS A 297 -9.98 -95.22 -53.82
CA HIS A 297 -10.17 -94.43 -55.06
C HIS A 297 -11.43 -93.54 -55.16
N HIS A 298 -12.34 -93.56 -54.16
CA HIS A 298 -13.50 -92.66 -54.12
C HIS A 298 -13.44 -91.59 -53.01
N LEU A 299 -12.44 -91.68 -52.10
CA LEU A 299 -12.12 -90.62 -51.13
C LEU A 299 -11.08 -89.61 -51.66
N HIS A 300 -10.39 -89.88 -52.77
CA HIS A 300 -9.29 -89.03 -53.25
C HIS A 300 -9.72 -87.61 -53.70
N PRO A 301 -10.91 -87.36 -54.30
CA PRO A 301 -11.35 -85.99 -54.61
C PRO A 301 -11.72 -85.21 -53.35
N ILE A 302 -12.46 -85.84 -52.43
CA ILE A 302 -12.95 -85.21 -51.19
C ILE A 302 -11.79 -84.94 -50.21
N VAL A 303 -10.78 -85.83 -50.14
CA VAL A 303 -9.59 -85.60 -49.32
C VAL A 303 -8.65 -84.56 -49.95
N MET A 304 -8.60 -84.46 -51.30
CA MET A 304 -7.88 -83.38 -52.00
C MET A 304 -8.54 -82.01 -51.80
N GLU A 305 -9.87 -81.94 -51.88
CA GLU A 305 -10.63 -80.72 -51.58
C GLU A 305 -10.52 -80.37 -50.10
N ALA A 306 -10.62 -81.33 -49.17
CA ALA A 306 -10.42 -81.08 -47.75
C ALA A 306 -8.97 -80.64 -47.43
N LYS A 307 -7.94 -81.18 -48.11
CA LYS A 307 -6.54 -80.70 -47.99
C LYS A 307 -6.34 -79.32 -48.60
N ALA A 308 -7.04 -78.98 -49.68
CA ALA A 308 -6.99 -77.65 -50.31
C ALA A 308 -7.66 -76.60 -49.42
N VAL A 309 -8.84 -76.92 -48.86
CA VAL A 309 -9.54 -76.08 -47.89
C VAL A 309 -8.73 -75.95 -46.60
N TYR A 310 -8.11 -77.03 -46.11
CA TYR A 310 -7.23 -76.96 -44.93
C TYR A 310 -5.93 -76.16 -45.19
N LYS A 311 -5.36 -76.24 -46.40
CA LYS A 311 -4.23 -75.36 -46.81
C LYS A 311 -4.67 -73.90 -46.89
N GLN A 312 -5.84 -73.61 -47.46
CA GLN A 312 -6.42 -72.28 -47.54
C GLN A 312 -6.73 -71.70 -46.15
N LEU A 313 -7.29 -72.52 -45.23
CA LEU A 313 -7.50 -72.15 -43.83
C LEU A 313 -6.18 -71.92 -43.09
N LYS A 314 -5.13 -72.71 -43.38
CA LYS A 314 -3.79 -72.56 -42.79
C LYS A 314 -3.08 -71.29 -43.29
N THR A 315 -3.25 -70.91 -44.55
CA THR A 315 -2.78 -69.61 -45.08
C THR A 315 -3.58 -68.43 -44.54
N LEU A 316 -4.91 -68.56 -44.40
CA LEU A 316 -5.77 -67.51 -43.80
C LEU A 316 -5.46 -67.31 -42.31
N CYS A 317 -5.20 -68.40 -41.58
CA CYS A 317 -4.78 -68.34 -40.17
C CYS A 317 -3.33 -67.82 -40.05
N GLY A 318 -2.49 -68.04 -41.05
CA GLY A 318 -1.15 -67.43 -41.16
C GLY A 318 -1.19 -65.93 -41.41
N THR A 319 -2.11 -65.44 -42.25
CA THR A 319 -2.33 -64.01 -42.48
C THR A 319 -3.01 -63.32 -41.30
N LEU A 320 -3.90 -64.01 -40.57
CA LEU A 320 -4.50 -63.49 -39.33
C LEU A 320 -3.51 -63.47 -38.15
N LYS A 321 -2.49 -64.35 -38.14
CA LYS A 321 -1.40 -64.32 -37.16
C LYS A 321 -0.27 -63.35 -37.51
N SER A 322 -0.12 -62.92 -38.77
CA SER A 322 0.88 -61.92 -39.16
C SER A 322 0.36 -60.48 -39.15
N THR A 323 -0.91 -60.26 -38.75
CA THR A 323 -1.53 -58.92 -38.63
C THR A 323 -1.73 -58.49 -37.18
N HIS A 324 -1.12 -59.17 -36.20
CA HIS A 324 -1.32 -58.85 -34.78
C HIS A 324 -0.07 -58.34 -34.04
N ASP A 325 1.15 -58.46 -34.55
CA ASP A 325 2.33 -57.95 -33.84
C ASP A 325 3.13 -57.01 -34.75
N ASP A 326 2.80 -55.72 -34.71
CA ASP A 326 3.77 -54.60 -34.68
C ASP A 326 3.04 -53.26 -34.53
N ASP A 327 3.11 -52.77 -33.31
CA ASP A 327 2.82 -51.42 -32.87
C ASP A 327 3.93 -50.48 -33.38
N SER A 328 3.58 -49.39 -34.09
CA SER A 328 4.13 -48.06 -33.81
C SER A 328 3.65 -46.98 -34.80
N GLY A 329 3.12 -45.90 -34.23
CA GLY A 329 3.55 -44.56 -34.59
C GLY A 329 2.69 -43.78 -35.58
N LEU A 330 1.65 -43.15 -35.04
CA LEU A 330 1.37 -41.70 -35.17
C LEU A 330 1.76 -41.00 -36.47
N HIS A 331 0.76 -40.52 -37.22
CA HIS A 331 0.60 -39.14 -37.67
C HIS A 331 -0.89 -38.97 -38.03
N SER A 332 -1.65 -38.17 -37.27
CA SER A 332 -2.15 -36.83 -37.68
C SER A 332 -2.35 -36.72 -39.20
N ASP A 333 -3.52 -36.41 -39.76
CA ASP A 333 -4.58 -35.54 -39.25
C ASP A 333 -5.89 -35.72 -40.05
N LEU A 334 -6.99 -35.49 -39.34
CA LEU A 334 -8.27 -34.92 -39.79
C LEU A 334 -9.12 -35.66 -40.84
N SER A 335 -10.20 -36.26 -40.33
CA SER A 335 -11.46 -36.47 -41.05
C SER A 335 -12.60 -35.72 -40.35
N LEU A 336 -13.26 -34.83 -41.08
CA LEU A 336 -14.67 -34.46 -40.96
C LEU A 336 -15.17 -34.33 -42.41
N GLY A 337 -15.86 -35.34 -42.96
CA GLY A 337 -17.33 -35.41 -43.04
C GLY A 337 -17.75 -35.08 -44.49
N SER A 338 -18.28 -35.99 -45.33
CA SER A 338 -19.53 -36.78 -45.18
C SER A 338 -20.66 -35.83 -44.77
N MET A 339 -21.72 -35.53 -45.53
CA MET A 339 -22.55 -36.28 -46.48
C MET A 339 -23.14 -35.22 -47.46
N ASP A 340 -23.62 -35.49 -48.67
CA ASP A 340 -24.83 -36.26 -48.89
C ASP A 340 -24.95 -36.65 -50.37
N ASN A 341 -25.23 -37.93 -50.55
CA ASN A 341 -25.61 -38.57 -51.78
C ASN A 341 -27.00 -39.14 -51.49
N THR A 342 -28.03 -38.62 -52.14
CA THR A 342 -29.38 -39.18 -52.11
C THR A 342 -29.85 -39.18 -53.57
N ILE A 343 -29.77 -40.34 -54.25
CA ILE A 343 -30.90 -41.28 -54.50
C ILE A 343 -31.92 -40.64 -55.48
N SER A 344 -32.42 -41.25 -56.55
CA SER A 344 -32.38 -42.62 -57.06
C SER A 344 -33.16 -42.66 -58.39
N SER A 345 -32.80 -43.64 -59.23
CA SER A 345 -33.67 -44.44 -60.11
C SER A 345 -34.97 -43.84 -60.70
N GLN A 346 -35.06 -43.71 -62.03
CA GLN A 346 -35.72 -44.69 -62.94
C GLN A 346 -35.89 -44.10 -64.36
N PRO A 347 -36.06 -44.96 -65.38
CA PRO A 347 -36.02 -44.59 -66.78
C PRO A 347 -37.40 -44.11 -67.27
N SER A 348 -37.44 -43.10 -68.11
CA SER A 348 -38.64 -42.73 -68.87
C SER A 348 -38.32 -42.53 -70.35
N ASP A 349 -38.82 -43.48 -71.11
CA ASP A 349 -39.10 -43.46 -72.53
C ASP A 349 -40.05 -42.31 -72.91
N PHE A 350 -39.68 -41.49 -73.92
CA PHE A 350 -40.48 -40.68 -74.87
C PHE A 350 -39.49 -39.71 -75.57
N GLY A 351 -39.33 -39.53 -76.87
CA GLY A 351 -40.01 -39.99 -78.08
C GLY A 351 -39.68 -38.98 -79.21
N LEU A 352 -39.10 -39.47 -80.30
CA LEU A 352 -39.17 -38.97 -81.70
C LEU A 352 -38.53 -37.62 -82.11
N SER A 353 -37.53 -37.65 -83.01
CA SER A 353 -37.72 -37.35 -84.44
C SER A 353 -36.41 -37.19 -85.24
N GLY A 354 -36.24 -38.02 -86.27
CA GLY A 354 -35.38 -37.78 -87.45
C GLY A 354 -33.86 -37.97 -87.21
N VAL A 355 -33.08 -38.65 -88.04
CA VAL A 355 -33.23 -39.11 -89.41
C VAL A 355 -32.34 -40.35 -89.55
N SER A 356 -32.87 -41.35 -90.25
CA SER A 356 -32.14 -42.49 -90.76
C SER A 356 -30.82 -42.08 -91.40
N ASP A 357 -29.71 -42.67 -90.97
CA ASP A 357 -28.76 -43.23 -91.94
C ASP A 357 -27.93 -44.35 -91.31
N LYS A 358 -28.17 -45.56 -91.80
CA LYS A 358 -27.36 -46.74 -91.54
C LYS A 358 -26.08 -46.62 -92.37
N GLU A 359 -25.01 -46.09 -91.78
CA GLU A 359 -23.67 -46.34 -92.33
C GLU A 359 -23.04 -47.58 -91.66
N PRO A 360 -22.45 -48.51 -92.44
CA PRO A 360 -21.81 -49.69 -91.89
C PRO A 360 -20.53 -49.28 -91.16
N PHE A 361 -20.40 -49.71 -89.90
CA PHE A 361 -19.21 -49.50 -89.06
C PHE A 361 -17.92 -49.86 -89.82
N ARG A 362 -17.16 -48.85 -90.26
CA ARG A 362 -15.80 -49.02 -90.77
C ARG A 362 -14.81 -48.95 -89.60
N GLN A 363 -13.91 -49.93 -89.57
CA GLN A 363 -12.83 -50.03 -88.60
C GLN A 363 -11.97 -48.74 -88.63
N GLY A 364 -12.04 -47.95 -87.55
CA GLY A 364 -11.39 -46.64 -87.43
C GLY A 364 -12.29 -45.52 -86.89
N MET A 365 -13.61 -45.59 -87.08
CA MET A 365 -14.55 -44.57 -86.55
C MET A 365 -14.60 -44.55 -85.02
N LEU A 366 -14.49 -45.73 -84.39
CA LEU A 366 -14.41 -45.85 -82.93
C LEU A 366 -13.11 -45.24 -82.40
N SER A 367 -12.00 -45.33 -83.16
CA SER A 367 -10.71 -44.72 -82.79
C SER A 367 -10.78 -43.21 -82.92
N ALA A 368 -11.36 -42.68 -84.00
CA ALA A 368 -11.53 -41.24 -84.18
C ALA A 368 -12.49 -40.64 -83.13
N ALA A 369 -13.59 -41.32 -82.82
CA ALA A 369 -14.49 -40.91 -81.74
C ALA A 369 -13.83 -41.02 -80.35
N ALA A 370 -13.00 -42.03 -80.11
CA ALA A 370 -12.21 -42.14 -78.88
C ALA A 370 -11.13 -41.05 -78.78
N ASP A 371 -10.49 -40.69 -79.90
CA ASP A 371 -9.50 -39.61 -79.96
C ASP A 371 -10.15 -38.24 -79.75
N ASP A 372 -11.33 -37.99 -80.32
CA ASP A 372 -12.09 -36.74 -80.10
C ASP A 372 -12.66 -36.64 -78.68
N LEU A 373 -13.10 -37.76 -78.09
CA LEU A 373 -13.53 -37.82 -76.70
C LEU A 373 -12.34 -37.62 -75.76
N MET A 374 -11.18 -38.23 -76.04
CA MET A 374 -9.95 -38.00 -75.29
C MET A 374 -9.47 -36.55 -75.39
N ARG A 375 -9.51 -35.92 -76.57
CA ARG A 375 -9.21 -34.49 -76.72
C ARG A 375 -10.18 -33.60 -75.96
N SER A 376 -11.47 -33.95 -75.95
CA SER A 376 -12.50 -33.21 -75.20
C SER A 376 -12.31 -33.34 -73.70
N ILE A 377 -11.98 -34.55 -73.21
CA ILE A 377 -11.62 -34.78 -71.80
C ILE A 377 -10.37 -33.99 -71.43
N MET A 378 -9.29 -34.08 -72.21
CA MET A 378 -8.05 -33.34 -71.93
C MET A 378 -8.26 -31.81 -71.99
N ALA A 379 -9.12 -31.31 -72.89
CA ALA A 379 -9.47 -29.91 -72.96
C ALA A 379 -10.28 -29.47 -71.73
N LEU A 380 -11.28 -30.24 -71.31
CA LEU A 380 -12.06 -29.97 -70.10
C LEU A 380 -11.19 -30.02 -68.84
N ASP A 381 -10.33 -31.02 -68.71
CA ASP A 381 -9.37 -31.14 -67.61
C ASP A 381 -8.40 -29.94 -67.61
N SER A 382 -7.89 -29.52 -68.78
CA SER A 382 -7.00 -28.35 -68.87
C SER A 382 -7.68 -27.04 -68.47
N VAL A 383 -8.95 -26.86 -68.82
CA VAL A 383 -9.75 -25.68 -68.43
C VAL A 383 -10.05 -25.73 -66.94
N HIS A 384 -10.39 -26.90 -66.41
CA HIS A 384 -10.67 -27.09 -64.98
C HIS A 384 -9.41 -26.85 -64.13
N PHE A 385 -8.26 -27.42 -64.51
CA PHE A 385 -6.98 -27.16 -63.85
C PHE A 385 -6.57 -25.69 -63.93
N LYS A 386 -6.80 -25.03 -65.07
CA LYS A 386 -6.52 -23.61 -65.21
C LYS A 386 -7.43 -22.76 -64.31
N ALA A 387 -8.72 -23.08 -64.24
CA ALA A 387 -9.65 -22.40 -63.35
C ALA A 387 -9.29 -22.61 -61.86
N MET A 388 -8.89 -23.82 -61.46
CA MET A 388 -8.39 -24.08 -60.10
C MET A 388 -7.09 -23.33 -59.82
N LEU A 389 -6.16 -23.26 -60.77
CA LEU A 389 -4.91 -22.51 -60.62
C LEU A 389 -5.16 -21.00 -60.51
N ASP A 390 -6.07 -20.46 -61.32
CA ASP A 390 -6.43 -19.05 -61.27
C ASP A 390 -7.16 -18.72 -59.95
N GLN A 391 -8.04 -19.60 -59.47
CA GLN A 391 -8.67 -19.48 -58.16
C GLN A 391 -7.65 -19.55 -57.01
N ALA A 392 -6.70 -20.48 -57.06
CA ALA A 392 -5.64 -20.58 -56.06
C ALA A 392 -4.74 -19.32 -56.06
N ARG A 393 -4.47 -18.75 -57.25
CA ARG A 393 -3.73 -17.50 -57.39
C ARG A 393 -4.50 -16.31 -56.82
N THR A 394 -5.81 -16.18 -57.06
CA THR A 394 -6.60 -15.10 -56.48
C THR A 394 -6.66 -15.21 -54.97
N THR A 395 -6.88 -16.42 -54.41
CA THR A 395 -6.88 -16.61 -52.95
C THR A 395 -5.53 -16.32 -52.32
N ASN A 396 -4.43 -16.63 -53.00
CA ASN A 396 -3.09 -16.33 -52.49
C ASN A 396 -2.80 -14.82 -52.54
N SER A 397 -3.22 -14.13 -53.59
CA SER A 397 -3.15 -12.66 -53.67
C SER A 397 -3.97 -11.99 -52.56
N ASP A 398 -5.20 -12.46 -52.31
CA ASP A 398 -6.04 -11.94 -51.23
C ASP A 398 -5.42 -12.16 -49.85
N GLN A 399 -4.78 -13.33 -49.64
CA GLN A 399 -4.02 -13.62 -48.43
C GLN A 399 -2.78 -12.73 -48.30
N GLU A 400 -2.05 -12.47 -49.37
CA GLU A 400 -0.90 -11.55 -49.37
C GLU A 400 -1.33 -10.11 -49.02
N ASP A 401 -2.44 -9.62 -49.57
CA ASP A 401 -2.96 -8.29 -49.27
C ASP A 401 -3.48 -8.19 -47.83
N GLU A 402 -4.11 -9.24 -47.32
CA GLU A 402 -4.54 -9.30 -45.91
C GLU A 402 -3.33 -9.36 -44.96
N MET A 403 -2.27 -10.09 -45.32
CA MET A 403 -1.02 -10.10 -44.56
C MET A 403 -0.36 -8.71 -44.56
N ARG A 404 -0.38 -7.99 -45.68
CA ARG A 404 0.11 -6.59 -45.75
C ARG A 404 -0.68 -5.67 -44.82
N ARG A 405 -2.02 -5.72 -44.84
CA ARG A 405 -2.86 -4.93 -43.92
C ARG A 405 -2.55 -5.23 -42.45
N ARG A 406 -2.37 -6.51 -42.11
CA ARG A 406 -1.97 -6.91 -40.75
C ARG A 406 -0.59 -6.37 -40.38
N GLN A 407 0.34 -6.38 -41.32
CA GLN A 407 1.67 -5.80 -41.15
C GLN A 407 1.60 -4.29 -40.87
N ASP A 408 0.77 -3.55 -41.61
CA ASP A 408 0.58 -2.11 -41.42
C ASP A 408 -0.05 -1.80 -40.04
N ILE A 409 -1.05 -2.58 -39.62
CA ILE A 409 -1.66 -2.45 -38.28
C ILE A 409 -0.63 -2.76 -37.19
N ILE A 410 0.21 -3.79 -37.37
CA ILE A 410 1.28 -4.11 -36.43
C ILE A 410 2.25 -2.93 -36.31
N MET A 411 2.69 -2.36 -37.43
CA MET A 411 3.57 -1.18 -37.41
C MET A 411 2.91 0.03 -36.73
N GLU A 412 1.63 0.29 -36.97
CA GLU A 412 0.91 1.35 -36.28
C GLU A 412 0.83 1.11 -34.77
N LEU A 413 0.54 -0.13 -34.35
CA LEU A 413 0.47 -0.49 -32.94
C LEU A 413 1.85 -0.40 -32.27
N GLU A 414 2.91 -0.85 -32.93
CA GLU A 414 4.30 -0.70 -32.47
C GLU A 414 4.68 0.77 -32.30
N SER A 415 4.31 1.63 -33.25
CA SER A 415 4.54 3.07 -33.14
C SER A 415 3.81 3.69 -31.94
N LYS A 416 2.53 3.35 -31.75
CA LYS A 416 1.73 3.81 -30.60
C LYS A 416 2.30 3.30 -29.27
N LEU A 417 2.76 2.05 -29.24
CA LEU A 417 3.37 1.46 -28.06
C LEU A 417 4.67 2.20 -27.71
N SER A 418 5.53 2.47 -28.69
CA SER A 418 6.77 3.24 -28.45
C SER A 418 6.52 4.66 -27.93
N VAL A 419 5.48 5.35 -28.42
CA VAL A 419 5.11 6.69 -27.93
C VAL A 419 4.63 6.60 -26.48
N LEU A 420 3.76 5.64 -26.18
CA LEU A 420 3.26 5.42 -24.82
C LEU A 420 4.38 5.02 -23.84
N GLU A 421 5.38 4.26 -24.29
CA GLU A 421 6.57 3.92 -23.48
C GLU A 421 7.37 5.18 -23.12
N VAL A 422 7.56 6.09 -24.07
CA VAL A 422 8.29 7.36 -23.84
C VAL A 422 7.49 8.30 -22.94
N GLU A 423 6.18 8.41 -23.15
CA GLU A 423 5.30 9.20 -22.28
C GLU A 423 5.30 8.65 -20.85
N LEU A 424 5.25 7.32 -20.70
CA LEU A 424 5.34 6.67 -19.40
C LEU A 424 6.70 6.91 -18.74
N SER A 425 7.81 6.80 -19.47
CA SER A 425 9.14 7.10 -18.91
C SER A 425 9.25 8.57 -18.47
N SER A 426 8.76 9.51 -19.29
CA SER A 426 8.74 10.94 -18.94
C SER A 426 7.92 11.20 -17.67
N ALA A 427 6.73 10.61 -17.57
CA ALA A 427 5.87 10.76 -16.39
C ALA A 427 6.51 10.14 -15.13
N LEU A 428 7.24 9.03 -15.27
CA LEU A 428 7.98 8.43 -14.15
C LEU A 428 9.15 9.31 -13.71
N GLU A 429 9.89 9.90 -14.64
CA GLU A 429 10.97 10.84 -14.35
C GLU A 429 10.47 12.10 -13.64
N GLU A 430 9.36 12.69 -14.12
CA GLU A 430 8.72 13.84 -13.46
C GLU A 430 8.24 13.51 -12.05
N ARG A 431 7.60 12.34 -11.86
CA ARG A 431 7.19 11.86 -10.54
C ARG A 431 8.39 11.69 -9.61
N ASP A 432 9.46 11.08 -10.09
CA ASP A 432 10.66 10.82 -9.28
C ASP A 432 11.39 12.12 -8.94
N GLN A 433 11.40 13.09 -9.85
CA GLN A 433 11.90 14.43 -9.60
C GLN A 433 11.07 15.15 -8.54
N ALA A 434 9.74 15.18 -8.69
CA ALA A 434 8.83 15.77 -7.70
C ALA A 434 8.98 15.11 -6.32
N ARG A 435 9.18 13.78 -6.27
CA ARG A 435 9.42 13.04 -5.03
C ARG A 435 10.74 13.42 -4.37
N LYS A 436 11.81 13.62 -5.15
CA LYS A 436 13.11 14.11 -4.66
C LYS A 436 12.97 15.52 -4.10
N ASP A 437 12.32 16.42 -4.83
CA ASP A 437 12.14 17.81 -4.40
C ASP A 437 11.29 17.91 -3.12
N ALA A 438 10.23 17.11 -3.03
CA ALA A 438 9.43 16.99 -1.81
C ALA A 438 10.26 16.45 -0.63
N SER A 439 11.11 15.44 -0.86
CA SER A 439 11.98 14.89 0.18
C SER A 439 13.05 15.87 0.65
N GLN A 440 13.66 16.64 -0.27
CA GLN A 440 14.65 17.66 0.06
C GLN A 440 14.01 18.83 0.82
N SER A 441 12.80 19.25 0.41
CA SER A 441 12.05 20.28 1.11
C SER A 441 11.65 19.83 2.52
N SER A 442 11.20 18.58 2.69
CA SER A 442 10.89 18.00 4.00
C SER A 442 12.12 17.93 4.91
N LEU A 443 13.26 17.45 4.40
CA LEU A 443 14.52 17.39 5.14
C LEU A 443 15.00 18.79 5.56
N ALA A 444 14.91 19.78 4.65
CA ALA A 444 15.29 21.16 4.97
C ALA A 444 14.37 21.78 6.03
N GLN A 445 13.07 21.48 6.01
CA GLN A 445 12.15 21.91 7.06
C GLN A 445 12.42 21.21 8.39
N ASP A 446 12.70 19.91 8.39
CA ASP A 446 13.05 19.16 9.59
C ASP A 446 14.35 19.65 10.22
N GLU A 447 15.38 19.96 9.42
CA GLU A 447 16.63 20.57 9.88
C GLU A 447 16.41 21.97 10.48
N ALA A 448 15.59 22.81 9.83
CA ALA A 448 15.25 24.13 10.35
C ALA A 448 14.48 24.04 11.69
N VAL A 449 13.54 23.09 11.81
CA VAL A 449 12.81 22.84 13.06
C VAL A 449 13.73 22.30 14.14
N ALA A 450 14.66 21.40 13.80
CA ALA A 450 15.65 20.88 14.75
C ALA A 450 16.56 22.00 15.27
N GLN A 451 17.05 22.88 14.39
CA GLN A 451 17.86 24.03 14.77
C GLN A 451 17.10 25.01 15.66
N ALA A 452 15.83 25.31 15.34
CA ALA A 452 14.98 26.17 16.16
C ALA A 452 14.71 25.59 17.55
N ARG A 453 14.53 24.27 17.66
CA ARG A 453 14.41 23.59 18.97
C ARG A 453 15.69 23.70 19.77
N LEU A 454 16.85 23.49 19.15
CA LEU A 454 18.15 23.59 19.78
C LEU A 454 18.43 25.02 20.27
N ASP A 455 18.10 26.04 19.48
CA ASP A 455 18.25 27.44 19.86
C ASP A 455 17.32 27.82 21.03
N ARG A 456 16.07 27.34 21.02
CA ARG A 456 15.14 27.49 22.13
C ARG A 456 15.70 26.85 23.40
N ASP A 457 16.19 25.62 23.33
CA ASP A 457 16.70 24.90 24.50
C ASP A 457 17.96 25.57 25.05
N ASN A 458 18.83 26.09 24.18
CA ASN A 458 19.96 26.92 24.57
C ASN A 458 19.53 28.22 25.25
N ALA A 459 18.51 28.90 24.74
CA ALA A 459 17.97 30.12 25.34
C ALA A 459 17.35 29.83 26.71
N VAL A 460 16.60 28.74 26.84
CA VAL A 460 16.03 28.28 28.11
C VAL A 460 17.16 27.97 29.11
N SER A 461 18.20 27.27 28.70
CA SER A 461 19.36 26.97 29.57
C SER A 461 20.05 28.26 30.06
N ARG A 462 20.26 29.24 29.18
CA ARG A 462 20.80 30.56 29.57
C ARG A 462 19.86 31.29 30.55
N ARG A 463 18.54 31.24 30.32
CA ARG A 463 17.55 31.86 31.21
C ARG A 463 17.59 31.22 32.59
N THR A 464 17.54 29.90 32.68
CA THR A 464 17.61 29.16 33.95
C THR A 464 18.91 29.45 34.69
N LYS A 465 20.05 29.55 33.99
CA LYS A 465 21.32 29.94 34.60
C LYS A 465 21.27 31.35 35.20
N ALA A 466 20.74 32.32 34.46
CA ALA A 466 20.58 33.68 34.95
C ALA A 466 19.60 33.76 36.14
N GLU A 467 18.51 33.00 36.12
CA GLU A 467 17.55 32.88 37.23
C GLU A 467 18.22 32.32 38.49
N VAL A 468 19.06 31.30 38.35
CA VAL A 468 19.84 30.71 39.45
C VAL A 468 20.84 31.72 40.01
N ASP A 469 21.57 32.44 39.17
CA ASP A 469 22.55 33.44 39.61
C ASP A 469 21.86 34.65 40.28
N LEU A 470 20.67 35.04 39.80
CA LEU A 470 19.83 36.03 40.47
C LEU A 470 19.33 35.55 41.85
N ALA A 471 18.95 34.28 41.97
CA ALA A 471 18.58 33.71 43.27
C ALA A 471 19.77 33.71 44.25
N LYS A 472 20.98 33.37 43.77
CA LYS A 472 22.20 33.41 44.60
C LYS A 472 22.51 34.82 45.10
N THR A 473 22.54 35.82 44.21
CA THR A 473 22.79 37.21 44.61
C THR A 473 21.73 37.75 45.57
N ARG A 474 20.47 37.31 45.43
CA ARG A 474 19.41 37.65 46.39
C ARG A 474 19.65 37.04 47.78
N VAL A 475 20.12 35.79 47.83
CA VAL A 475 20.52 35.13 49.08
C VAL A 475 21.72 35.83 49.72
N GLU A 476 22.74 36.17 48.93
CA GLU A 476 23.92 36.92 49.40
C GLU A 476 23.51 38.29 49.96
N LEU A 477 22.59 38.99 49.31
CA LEU A 477 22.07 40.26 49.81
C LEU A 477 21.27 40.10 51.11
N MET A 478 20.44 39.05 51.22
CA MET A 478 19.75 38.74 52.48
C MET A 478 20.73 38.41 53.60
N GLN A 479 21.80 37.67 53.31
CA GLN A 479 22.86 37.35 54.28
C GLN A 479 23.63 38.60 54.71
N ALA A 480 24.03 39.46 53.77
CA ALA A 480 24.72 40.71 54.08
C ALA A 480 23.84 41.67 54.90
N ASN A 481 22.53 41.74 54.59
CA ASN A 481 21.59 42.53 55.37
C ASN A 481 21.39 41.96 56.78
N GLY A 482 21.36 40.63 56.93
CA GLY A 482 21.35 39.95 58.24
C GLY A 482 22.59 40.29 59.07
N GLN A 483 23.78 40.19 58.47
CA GLN A 483 25.03 40.59 59.13
C GLN A 483 25.04 42.08 59.53
N LEU A 484 24.48 42.95 58.68
CA LEU A 484 24.36 44.38 58.99
C LEU A 484 23.41 44.61 60.18
N LEU A 485 22.27 43.92 60.23
CA LEU A 485 21.33 44.00 61.35
C LEU A 485 21.97 43.52 62.65
N GLU A 486 22.70 42.40 62.62
CA GLU A 486 23.46 41.91 63.77
C GLU A 486 24.51 42.93 64.23
N ALA A 487 25.27 43.54 63.31
CA ALA A 487 26.26 44.56 63.65
C ALA A 487 25.62 45.83 64.23
N ILE A 488 24.47 46.26 63.70
CA ILE A 488 23.70 47.37 64.27
C ILE A 488 23.25 47.02 65.68
N GLN A 489 22.73 45.81 65.89
CA GLN A 489 22.24 45.37 67.18
C GLN A 489 23.37 45.30 68.23
N GLN A 490 24.53 44.74 67.86
CA GLN A 490 25.73 44.77 68.70
C GLN A 490 26.18 46.21 69.01
N LYS A 491 26.14 47.12 68.02
CA LYS A 491 26.48 48.54 68.26
C LYS A 491 25.50 49.21 69.21
N VAL A 492 24.20 48.92 69.09
CA VAL A 492 23.16 49.43 70.00
C VAL A 492 23.39 48.90 71.42
N GLU A 493 23.67 47.61 71.58
CA GLU A 493 24.00 47.01 72.88
C GLU A 493 25.24 47.65 73.52
N LEU A 494 26.32 47.85 72.75
CA LEU A 494 27.52 48.54 73.24
C LEU A 494 27.25 50.01 73.60
N SER A 495 26.39 50.71 72.85
CA SER A 495 25.97 52.08 73.17
C SER A 495 25.18 52.13 74.48
N GLN A 496 24.25 51.19 74.69
CA GLN A 496 23.50 51.07 75.94
C GLN A 496 24.42 50.75 77.12
N GLN A 497 25.41 49.87 76.93
CA GLN A 497 26.42 49.60 77.96
C GLN A 497 27.25 50.84 78.28
N LEU A 498 27.62 51.64 77.27
CA LEU A 498 28.33 52.91 77.48
C LEU A 498 27.49 53.92 78.25
N GLU A 499 26.21 54.08 77.91
CA GLU A 499 25.26 54.93 78.64
C GLU A 499 25.11 54.48 80.09
N GLN A 500 25.03 53.17 80.34
CA GLN A 500 25.02 52.61 81.70
C GLN A 500 26.31 52.93 82.46
N TRP A 501 27.48 52.72 81.85
CA TRP A 501 28.77 53.09 82.44
C TRP A 501 28.88 54.59 82.73
N GLN A 502 28.34 55.43 81.85
CA GLN A 502 28.27 56.87 82.08
C GLN A 502 27.40 57.18 83.30
N MET A 503 26.23 56.56 83.42
CA MET A 503 25.36 56.71 84.59
C MET A 503 26.08 56.32 85.88
N ASP A 504 26.70 55.13 85.91
CA ASP A 504 27.42 54.60 87.06
C ASP A 504 28.61 55.51 87.46
N MET A 505 29.33 56.07 86.48
CA MET A 505 30.40 57.05 86.75
C MET A 505 29.86 58.38 87.29
N HIS A 506 28.73 58.88 86.78
CA HIS A 506 28.10 60.08 87.33
C HIS A 506 27.65 59.84 88.77
N GLU A 507 27.03 58.70 89.07
CA GLU A 507 26.66 58.32 90.43
C GLU A 507 27.90 58.24 91.34
N LEU A 508 29.00 57.65 90.88
CA LEU A 508 30.24 57.57 91.65
C LEU A 508 30.86 58.96 91.90
N ILE A 509 30.78 59.88 90.93
CA ILE A 509 31.21 61.28 91.10
C ILE A 509 30.28 61.99 92.10
N GLU A 510 28.97 61.79 92.02
CA GLU A 510 28.00 62.34 92.99
C GLU A 510 28.24 61.81 94.40
N GLU A 511 28.52 60.51 94.54
CA GLU A 511 28.88 59.89 95.81
C GLU A 511 30.20 60.46 96.34
N GLN A 512 31.24 60.61 95.50
CA GLN A 512 32.49 61.24 95.89
C GLN A 512 32.28 62.71 96.32
N MET A 513 31.46 63.47 95.59
CA MET A 513 31.09 64.84 95.97
C MET A 513 30.35 64.86 97.31
N LYS A 514 29.36 63.99 97.52
CA LYS A 514 28.64 63.85 98.80
C LYS A 514 29.58 63.47 99.94
N MET A 515 30.48 62.51 99.73
CA MET A 515 31.50 62.11 100.71
C MET A 515 32.42 63.29 101.05
N LYS A 516 32.93 64.01 100.04
CA LYS A 516 33.76 65.20 100.29
C LYS A 516 32.99 66.33 100.96
N LEU A 517 31.73 66.56 100.60
CA LEU A 517 30.89 67.56 101.26
C LEU A 517 30.68 67.18 102.74
N ASN A 518 30.44 65.89 103.02
CA ASN A 518 30.33 65.36 104.37
C ASN A 518 31.65 65.47 105.14
N GLU A 519 32.80 65.15 104.55
CA GLU A 519 34.13 65.35 105.16
C GLU A 519 34.42 66.84 105.40
N THR A 520 34.01 67.72 104.49
CA THR A 520 34.17 69.17 104.63
C THR A 520 33.25 69.71 105.72
N ASN A 521 32.02 69.21 105.83
CA ASN A 521 31.10 69.56 106.92
C ASN A 521 31.59 69.00 108.27
N ARG A 522 32.18 67.81 108.28
CA ARG A 522 32.77 67.18 109.47
C ARG A 522 34.05 67.90 109.92
N SER A 523 34.86 68.42 108.99
CA SER A 523 36.01 69.28 109.29
C SER A 523 35.65 70.73 109.62
N LYS A 524 34.48 71.23 109.19
CA LYS A 524 33.90 72.49 109.69
C LYS A 524 33.30 72.34 111.09
N GLN A 525 32.69 71.20 111.41
CA GLN A 525 32.28 70.85 112.78
C GLN A 525 33.48 70.62 113.72
N SER A 526 34.65 70.21 113.22
CA SER A 526 35.86 70.07 114.03
C SER A 526 36.66 71.38 114.21
N LYS A 527 36.21 72.52 113.67
CA LYS A 527 36.90 73.83 113.78
C LYS A 527 36.29 74.78 114.82
N THR A 528 35.26 74.35 115.56
CA THR A 528 34.64 75.13 116.65
C THR A 528 35.09 74.75 118.05
N ASP A 529 36.02 73.80 118.23
CA ASP A 529 36.62 73.53 119.53
C ASP A 529 38.12 73.22 119.41
N ALA A 530 38.95 74.11 119.94
CA ALA A 530 40.35 73.89 120.31
C ALA A 530 40.58 74.65 121.63
N PRO A 531 41.46 74.23 122.58
CA PRO A 531 42.83 73.72 122.37
C PRO A 531 43.28 72.66 123.44
N PRO A 532 44.57 72.37 123.78
CA PRO A 532 45.89 72.65 123.16
C PRO A 532 46.81 71.41 122.93
N VAL A 533 47.96 71.66 122.28
CA VAL A 533 49.07 70.75 121.83
C VAL A 533 49.98 70.29 123.00
N PRO A 534 50.72 69.15 122.94
CA PRO A 534 52.13 69.16 122.48
C PRO A 534 52.72 67.89 121.79
N LYS A 535 53.48 68.16 120.70
CA LYS A 535 54.83 67.67 120.28
C LYS A 535 55.18 66.20 119.90
N ARG A 536 55.80 66.13 118.70
CA ARG A 536 56.83 65.20 118.13
C ARG A 536 56.34 63.79 117.75
N THR A 537 56.68 63.17 116.61
CA THR A 537 58.00 63.03 115.96
C THR A 537 57.86 62.50 114.51
N TYR A 538 58.88 62.71 113.67
CA TYR A 538 59.03 62.29 112.27
C TYR A 538 59.01 60.76 111.99
N ARG A 539 58.54 60.36 110.79
CA ARG A 539 59.03 59.30 109.86
C ARG A 539 58.02 59.14 108.70
N ILE A 540 58.30 59.63 107.49
CA ILE A 540 58.83 58.91 106.30
C ILE A 540 58.21 57.52 106.08
N LEU A 541 57.54 57.35 104.91
CA LEU A 541 57.42 56.18 104.00
C LEU A 541 56.18 56.43 103.11
N SER A 542 56.32 56.90 101.86
CA SER A 542 56.44 56.09 100.63
C SER A 542 55.67 54.77 100.67
N LEU A 543 54.68 54.56 99.80
CA LEU A 543 54.46 53.31 99.06
C LEU A 543 53.17 53.39 98.19
N PHE A 544 53.39 53.28 96.87
CA PHE A 544 52.67 52.42 95.90
C PHE A 544 51.16 52.61 95.67
N GLN A 545 50.72 52.97 94.46
CA GLN A 545 50.63 52.15 93.23
C GLN A 545 49.30 51.39 93.13
N ARG A 546 48.39 51.88 92.28
CA ARG A 546 47.90 51.17 91.11
C ARG A 546 47.26 52.12 90.13
#